data_AF-A0AA35ZSH5-F1
#
_entry.id   AF-A0AA35ZSH5-F1
#
_cell.length_a   1.000
_cell.length_b   1.000
_cell.length_c   1.000
_cell.angle_alpha   90.00
_cell.angle_beta   90.00
_cell.angle_gamma   90.00
#
_symmetry.space_group_name_H-M   'P 1'
#
loop_
_entity.id
_entity.type
_entity.pdbx_description
1 polymer ?
#
loop_
_entity_poly.entity_id
_entity_poly.type
_entity_poly.pdbx_seq_one_letter_code
_entity_poly.pdbx_strand_id
1 'polypeptide(L)'
;MKPFSSGTRLRDIIRAIRACKTAAEERAAVRKECASSLLSFLDLNHTNQYIVGLALCALGNTCSAEMARDLAPEVERLLQFRDPNIQKKATLCLIRIVKKVPNLAENLVNPVVSLLKEKHHGVLLIAIQLCTDLCNLNEEALEIFRKKCTEVLVKVLKDVVNNPYAPEYDVSGGNKN
;
A
#
# COMPACT_ATOMS: atom_id res chain seq x y z
N MET A 1 -13.61 3.45 26.37
CA MET A 1 -13.10 4.07 25.12
C MET A 1 -12.69 5.49 25.44
N LYS A 2 -11.38 5.79 25.46
CA LYS A 2 -10.92 7.18 25.64
C LYS A 2 -10.91 7.85 24.26
N PRO A 3 -11.53 9.03 24.09
CA PRO A 3 -11.41 9.78 22.86
C PRO A 3 -9.93 10.14 22.67
N PHE A 4 -9.41 9.95 21.45
CA PHE A 4 -8.07 10.39 21.06
C PHE A 4 -7.98 11.91 21.25
N SER A 5 -7.43 12.32 22.40
CA SER A 5 -7.38 13.71 22.80
C SER A 5 -6.28 14.42 22.01
N SER A 6 -6.72 15.38 21.18
CA SER A 6 -6.05 16.63 20.80
C SER A 6 -4.58 16.55 20.39
N GLY A 7 -4.32 16.83 19.11
CA GLY A 7 -3.00 16.91 18.49
C GLY A 7 -1.90 17.48 19.37
N THR A 8 -0.77 16.78 19.39
CA THR A 8 0.47 17.17 20.04
C THR A 8 0.85 18.57 19.55
N ARG A 9 0.87 19.56 20.46
CA ARG A 9 1.23 20.94 20.08
C ARG A 9 2.68 20.96 19.63
N LEU A 10 3.04 21.78 18.64
CA LEU A 10 4.42 21.94 18.13
C LEU A 10 5.48 22.13 19.23
N ARG A 11 5.07 22.67 20.39
CA ARG A 11 5.94 22.87 21.58
C ARG A 11 6.28 21.57 22.31
N ASP A 12 5.37 20.60 22.33
CA ASP A 12 5.58 19.31 22.98
C ASP A 12 6.51 18.44 22.12
N ILE A 13 6.41 18.60 20.79
CA ILE A 13 7.34 18.03 19.80
C ILE A 13 8.78 18.51 20.03
N ILE A 14 8.97 19.84 20.11
CA ILE A 14 10.28 20.43 20.37
C ILE A 14 10.87 19.93 21.71
N ARG A 15 10.02 19.73 22.73
CA ARG A 15 10.45 19.24 24.05
C ARG A 15 10.86 17.76 24.00
N ALA A 16 10.16 16.92 23.25
CA ALA A 16 10.48 15.50 23.08
C ALA A 16 11.78 15.30 22.29
N ILE A 17 11.99 16.05 21.21
CA ILE A 17 13.25 16.03 20.43
C ILE A 17 14.42 16.44 21.32
N ARG A 18 14.27 17.52 22.10
CA ARG A 18 15.32 17.99 23.03
C ARG A 18 15.61 17.03 24.19
N ALA A 19 14.70 16.11 24.51
CA ALA A 19 14.89 15.12 25.57
C ALA A 19 15.64 13.86 25.08
N CYS A 20 15.80 13.68 23.77
CA CYS A 20 16.54 12.56 23.19
C CYS A 20 18.04 12.73 23.46
N LYS A 21 18.69 11.70 24.01
CA LYS A 21 20.13 11.74 24.34
C LYS A 21 20.97 10.91 23.37
N THR A 22 20.31 10.12 22.53
CA THR A 22 20.95 9.26 21.53
C THR A 22 20.33 9.46 20.15
N ALA A 23 21.13 9.27 19.10
CA ALA A 23 20.65 9.32 17.71
C ALA A 23 19.58 8.26 17.41
N ALA A 24 19.53 7.16 18.18
CA ALA A 24 18.49 6.15 18.07
C ALA A 24 17.14 6.62 18.63
N GLU A 25 17.15 7.30 19.78
CA GLU A 25 15.97 7.92 20.39
C GLU A 25 15.44 9.06 19.53
N GLU A 26 16.31 9.91 18.99
CA GLU A 26 15.91 11.02 18.14
C GLU A 26 15.22 10.51 16.86
N ARG A 27 15.77 9.46 16.24
CA ARG A 27 15.11 8.76 15.12
C ARG A 27 13.79 8.10 15.52
N ALA A 28 13.68 7.57 16.75
CA ALA A 28 12.43 6.97 17.24
C ALA A 28 11.36 8.03 17.53
N ALA A 29 11.75 9.16 18.13
CA ALA A 29 10.87 10.30 18.43
C ALA A 29 10.34 10.93 17.14
N VAL A 30 11.22 11.23 16.17
CA VAL A 30 10.83 11.75 14.86
C VAL A 30 9.88 10.79 14.13
N ARG A 31 10.14 9.47 14.17
CA ARG A 31 9.23 8.46 13.57
C ARG A 31 7.87 8.42 14.26
N LYS A 32 7.86 8.46 15.59
CA LYS A 32 6.64 8.46 16.40
C LYS A 32 5.83 9.74 16.20
N GLU A 33 6.49 10.88 16.05
CA GLU A 33 5.85 12.16 15.85
C GLU A 33 5.33 12.35 14.44
N CYS A 34 6.09 11.95 13.41
CA CYS A 34 5.57 11.83 12.05
C CYS A 34 4.31 10.96 12.03
N ALA A 35 4.28 9.83 12.75
CA ALA A 35 3.09 8.99 12.87
C ALA A 35 1.92 9.68 13.59
N SER A 36 2.16 10.63 14.50
CA SER A 36 1.11 11.39 15.21
C SER A 36 0.62 12.65 14.50
N SER A 37 1.48 13.33 13.73
CA SER A 37 1.07 14.46 12.89
C SER A 37 0.29 14.00 11.66
N LEU A 38 0.55 12.78 11.21
CA LEU A 38 -0.18 12.07 10.17
C LEU A 38 -1.32 11.28 10.81
N LEU A 39 -2.41 11.94 11.20
CA LEU A 39 -3.69 11.29 11.50
C LEU A 39 -4.16 10.57 10.23
N SER A 40 -3.55 9.44 9.92
CA SER A 40 -3.62 8.71 8.65
C SER A 40 -5.05 8.51 8.18
N PHE A 41 -6.00 8.27 9.08
CA PHE A 41 -7.42 8.20 8.72
C PHE A 41 -7.95 9.47 8.04
N LEU A 42 -7.57 10.66 8.53
CA LEU A 42 -7.98 11.95 7.96
C LEU A 42 -7.27 12.23 6.64
N ASP A 43 -5.96 11.94 6.56
CA ASP A 43 -5.17 12.19 5.34
C ASP A 43 -5.51 11.22 4.20
N LEU A 44 -5.84 9.96 4.51
CA LEU A 44 -6.29 8.96 3.53
C LEU A 44 -7.67 9.30 2.95
N ASN A 45 -8.47 10.10 3.67
CA ASN A 45 -9.76 10.62 3.23
C ASN A 45 -9.69 12.03 2.63
N HIS A 46 -8.49 12.60 2.47
CA HIS A 46 -8.35 13.92 1.91
C HIS A 46 -8.71 13.94 0.41
N THR A 47 -9.34 15.03 -0.04
CA THR A 47 -9.64 15.28 -1.45
C THR A 47 -8.40 15.45 -2.34
N ASN A 48 -7.21 15.57 -1.75
CA ASN A 48 -5.98 15.87 -2.45
C ASN A 48 -5.14 14.60 -2.54
N GLN A 49 -5.02 14.06 -3.75
CA GLN A 49 -4.26 12.85 -4.05
C GLN A 49 -2.78 12.91 -3.61
N TYR A 50 -2.17 14.10 -3.56
CA TYR A 50 -0.79 14.23 -3.09
C TYR A 50 -0.68 14.01 -1.57
N ILE A 51 -1.68 14.46 -0.80
CA ILE A 51 -1.75 14.26 0.64
C ILE A 51 -1.98 12.77 0.93
N VAL A 52 -2.96 12.16 0.26
CA VAL A 52 -3.23 10.71 0.35
C VAL A 52 -1.97 9.92 -0.04
N GLY A 53 -1.30 10.29 -1.13
CA GLY A 53 -0.11 9.61 -1.62
C GLY A 53 1.12 9.73 -0.72
N LEU A 54 1.24 10.83 0.04
CA LEU A 54 2.27 11.00 1.06
C LEU A 54 1.94 10.17 2.31
N ALA A 55 0.68 10.19 2.74
CA ALA A 55 0.19 9.41 3.87
C ALA A 55 0.37 7.90 3.65
N LEU A 56 0.05 7.40 2.46
CA LEU A 56 0.27 5.99 2.09
C LEU A 56 1.76 5.59 2.15
N CYS A 57 2.65 6.46 1.68
CA CYS A 57 4.09 6.21 1.71
C CYS A 57 4.63 6.17 3.15
N ALA A 58 4.22 7.15 3.96
CA ALA A 58 4.58 7.23 5.36
C ALA A 58 4.04 6.01 6.13
N LEU A 59 2.76 5.70 5.97
CA LEU A 59 2.12 4.51 6.56
C LEU A 59 2.92 3.25 6.22
N GLY A 60 3.22 3.00 4.94
CA GLY A 60 3.97 1.81 4.54
C GLY A 60 5.37 1.70 5.17
N ASN A 61 6.01 2.82 5.53
CA ASN A 61 7.36 2.83 6.11
C ASN A 61 7.38 2.78 7.64
N THR A 62 6.39 3.35 8.32
CA THR A 62 6.36 3.50 9.78
C THR A 62 5.28 2.66 10.46
N CYS A 63 4.50 1.87 9.69
CA CYS A 63 3.38 1.08 10.19
C CYS A 63 3.75 0.18 11.38
N SER A 64 3.06 0.37 12.51
CA SER A 64 3.03 -0.62 13.60
C SER A 64 1.98 -1.69 13.33
N ALA A 65 2.04 -2.83 14.00
CA ALA A 65 1.03 -3.89 13.85
C ALA A 65 -0.37 -3.46 14.32
N GLU A 66 -0.47 -2.51 15.25
CA GLU A 66 -1.74 -1.94 15.70
C GLU A 66 -2.33 -1.02 14.63
N MET A 67 -1.53 -0.07 14.14
CA MET A 67 -1.91 0.82 13.04
C MET A 67 -2.29 0.04 11.77
N ALA A 68 -1.57 -1.04 11.47
CA ALA A 68 -1.85 -1.92 10.34
C ALA A 68 -3.28 -2.46 10.39
N ARG A 69 -3.73 -2.95 11.55
CA ARG A 69 -5.07 -3.51 11.71
C ARG A 69 -6.15 -2.44 11.62
N ASP A 70 -5.91 -1.27 12.21
CA ASP A 70 -6.88 -0.18 12.24
C ASP A 70 -7.04 0.51 10.88
N LEU A 71 -5.96 0.59 10.09
CA LEU A 71 -5.92 1.38 8.85
C LEU A 71 -6.01 0.53 7.58
N ALA A 72 -5.78 -0.79 7.65
CA ALA A 72 -5.89 -1.67 6.48
C ALA A 72 -7.23 -1.53 5.73
N PRO A 73 -8.41 -1.43 6.40
CA PRO A 73 -9.67 -1.25 5.69
C PRO A 73 -9.71 0.04 4.86
N GLU A 74 -9.06 1.10 5.35
CA GLU A 74 -9.04 2.39 4.67
C GLU A 74 -8.08 2.40 3.48
N VAL A 75 -6.94 1.71 3.60
CA VAL A 75 -6.03 1.49 2.46
C VAL A 75 -6.68 0.58 1.41
N GLU A 76 -7.44 -0.44 1.83
CA GLU A 76 -8.22 -1.30 0.93
C GLU A 76 -9.25 -0.51 0.14
N ARG A 77 -9.98 0.42 0.79
CA ARG A 77 -10.93 1.31 0.12
C ARG A 77 -10.26 2.13 -1.00
N LEU A 78 -9.03 2.58 -0.79
CA LEU A 78 -8.25 3.34 -1.78
C LEU A 78 -7.84 2.51 -3.00
N LEU A 79 -7.92 1.19 -2.96
CA LEU A 79 -7.72 0.34 -4.14
C LEU A 79 -8.83 0.52 -5.18
N GLN A 80 -10.02 0.95 -4.76
CA GLN A 80 -11.17 1.17 -5.63
C GLN A 80 -11.17 2.58 -6.24
N PHE A 81 -10.19 3.43 -5.92
CA PHE A 81 -10.07 4.76 -6.53
C PHE A 81 -9.71 4.68 -8.01
N ARG A 82 -10.25 5.61 -8.81
CA ARG A 82 -9.97 5.66 -10.25
C ARG A 82 -8.56 6.13 -10.61
N ASP A 83 -7.83 6.76 -9.70
CA ASP A 83 -6.48 7.25 -9.98
C ASP A 83 -5.44 6.11 -9.83
N PRO A 84 -4.80 5.68 -10.93
CA PRO A 84 -3.79 4.63 -10.88
C PRO A 84 -2.63 4.94 -9.94
N ASN A 85 -2.29 6.22 -9.71
CA ASN A 85 -1.18 6.58 -8.83
C ASN A 85 -1.49 6.30 -7.36
N ILE A 86 -2.73 6.55 -6.95
CA ILE A 86 -3.23 6.20 -5.61
C ILE A 86 -3.33 4.69 -5.49
N GLN A 87 -3.91 4.00 -6.47
CA GLN A 87 -4.00 2.53 -6.45
C GLN A 87 -2.63 1.88 -6.32
N LYS A 88 -1.63 2.32 -7.10
CA LYS A 88 -0.24 1.82 -7.01
C LYS A 88 0.33 2.01 -5.60
N LYS A 89 0.19 3.21 -5.02
CA LYS A 89 0.69 3.52 -3.67
C LYS A 89 -0.05 2.76 -2.57
N ALA A 90 -1.36 2.62 -2.68
CA ALA A 90 -2.19 1.89 -1.73
C ALA A 90 -1.88 0.39 -1.75
N THR A 91 -1.73 -0.19 -2.94
CA THR A 91 -1.34 -1.59 -3.11
C THR A 91 0.04 -1.86 -2.52
N LEU A 92 1.03 -1.00 -2.78
CA LEU A 92 2.37 -1.09 -2.15
C LEU A 92 2.32 -0.97 -0.63
N CYS A 93 1.46 -0.09 -0.12
CA CYS A 93 1.25 0.06 1.31
C CYS A 93 0.67 -1.24 1.91
N LEU A 94 -0.32 -1.85 1.27
CA LEU A 94 -0.91 -3.12 1.69
C LEU A 94 0.08 -4.29 1.67
N ILE A 95 0.96 -4.36 0.67
CA ILE A 95 2.05 -5.36 0.65
C ILE A 95 2.89 -5.28 1.94
N ARG A 96 3.21 -4.07 2.40
CA ARG A 96 4.00 -3.88 3.63
C ARG A 96 3.19 -4.20 4.88
N ILE A 97 1.91 -3.82 4.90
CA ILE A 97 0.97 -4.11 5.98
C ILE A 97 0.79 -5.63 6.15
N VAL A 98 0.55 -6.37 5.07
CA VAL A 98 0.32 -7.83 5.14
C VAL A 98 1.58 -8.59 5.54
N LYS A 99 2.77 -8.13 5.10
CA LYS A 99 4.05 -8.66 5.57
C LYS A 99 4.28 -8.41 7.07
N LYS A 100 3.70 -7.32 7.62
CA LYS A 100 3.78 -6.98 9.04
C LYS A 100 2.75 -7.75 9.87
N VAL A 101 1.53 -7.90 9.34
CA VAL A 101 0.40 -8.58 9.99
C VAL A 101 -0.24 -9.56 8.99
N PRO A 102 0.29 -10.80 8.89
CA PRO A 102 -0.16 -11.79 7.90
C PRO A 102 -1.63 -12.16 8.03
N ASN A 103 -2.21 -12.07 9.23
CA ASN A 103 -3.61 -12.39 9.51
C ASN A 103 -4.61 -11.53 8.70
N LEU A 104 -4.16 -10.41 8.12
CA LEU A 104 -5.00 -9.56 7.27
C LEU A 104 -5.10 -10.09 5.83
N ALA A 105 -4.30 -11.09 5.45
CA ALA A 105 -4.20 -11.60 4.08
C ALA A 105 -5.55 -12.10 3.51
N GLU A 106 -6.37 -12.75 4.33
CA GLU A 106 -7.66 -13.31 3.93
C GLU A 106 -8.63 -12.26 3.41
N ASN A 107 -8.65 -11.09 4.05
CA ASN A 107 -9.53 -9.98 3.67
C ASN A 107 -9.13 -9.36 2.32
N LEU A 108 -7.86 -9.47 1.94
CA LEU A 108 -7.31 -8.84 0.74
C LEU A 108 -7.48 -9.66 -0.54
N VAL A 109 -7.93 -10.92 -0.45
CA VAL A 109 -8.07 -11.80 -1.62
C VAL A 109 -9.04 -11.22 -2.65
N ASN A 110 -10.25 -10.84 -2.24
CA ASN A 110 -11.25 -10.31 -3.18
C ASN A 110 -10.85 -8.96 -3.79
N PRO A 111 -10.33 -7.98 -3.03
CA PRO A 111 -9.77 -6.76 -3.60
C PRO A 111 -8.70 -7.02 -4.67
N VAL A 112 -7.75 -7.92 -4.40
CA VAL A 112 -6.67 -8.25 -5.35
C VAL A 112 -7.22 -8.89 -6.63
N VAL A 113 -8.20 -9.80 -6.52
CA VAL A 113 -8.88 -10.37 -7.70
C VAL A 113 -9.51 -9.27 -8.57
N SER A 114 -10.04 -8.20 -7.95
CA SER A 114 -10.57 -7.06 -8.68
C SER A 114 -9.46 -6.23 -9.35
N LEU A 115 -8.35 -5.97 -8.66
CA LEU A 115 -7.20 -5.25 -9.22
C LEU A 115 -6.58 -5.96 -10.42
N LEU A 116 -6.59 -7.30 -10.44
CA LEU A 116 -6.04 -8.07 -11.57
C LEU A 116 -6.82 -7.90 -12.87
N LYS A 117 -7.97 -7.22 -12.83
CA LYS A 117 -8.78 -6.86 -14.01
C LYS A 117 -8.56 -5.43 -14.48
N GLU A 118 -7.69 -4.67 -13.82
CA GLU A 118 -7.39 -3.28 -14.20
C GLU A 118 -6.67 -3.19 -15.55
N LYS A 119 -6.91 -2.12 -16.29
CA LYS A 119 -6.26 -1.90 -17.60
C LYS A 119 -4.85 -1.32 -17.46
N HIS A 120 -4.57 -0.64 -16.35
CA HIS A 120 -3.30 0.05 -16.17
C HIS A 120 -2.20 -0.94 -15.77
N HIS A 121 -1.21 -1.15 -16.64
CA HIS A 121 -0.12 -2.12 -16.44
C HIS A 121 0.65 -1.90 -15.12
N GLY A 122 0.93 -0.65 -14.77
CA GLY A 122 1.59 -0.33 -13.49
C GLY A 122 0.79 -0.74 -12.24
N VAL A 123 -0.54 -0.80 -12.32
CA VAL A 123 -1.40 -1.30 -11.22
C VAL A 123 -1.39 -2.83 -11.23
N LEU A 124 -1.49 -3.45 -12.41
CA LEU A 124 -1.41 -4.90 -12.58
C LEU A 124 -0.11 -5.50 -12.03
N LEU A 125 1.05 -4.90 -12.31
CA LEU A 125 2.34 -5.40 -11.83
C LEU A 125 2.40 -5.47 -10.29
N ILE A 126 1.91 -4.42 -9.64
CA ILE A 126 1.91 -4.35 -8.18
C ILE A 126 0.82 -5.26 -7.60
N ALA A 127 -0.33 -5.41 -8.29
CA ALA A 127 -1.37 -6.36 -7.91
C ALA A 127 -0.88 -7.81 -7.98
N ILE A 128 -0.09 -8.17 -9.00
CA ILE A 128 0.55 -9.49 -9.12
C ILE A 128 1.56 -9.70 -7.98
N GLN A 129 2.34 -8.67 -7.63
CA GLN A 129 3.25 -8.75 -6.49
C GLN A 129 2.50 -9.01 -5.18
N LEU A 130 1.40 -8.29 -4.93
CA LEU A 130 0.55 -8.53 -3.76
C LEU A 130 -0.09 -9.92 -3.79
N CYS A 131 -0.58 -10.37 -4.95
CA CYS A 131 -1.11 -11.73 -5.13
C CYS A 131 -0.07 -12.80 -4.77
N THR A 132 1.17 -12.63 -5.23
CA THR A 132 2.29 -13.54 -4.92
C THR A 132 2.60 -13.55 -3.43
N ASP A 133 2.65 -12.37 -2.80
CA ASP A 133 2.86 -12.26 -1.35
C ASP A 133 1.72 -12.93 -0.56
N LEU A 134 0.47 -12.78 -0.98
CA LEU A 134 -0.68 -13.44 -0.34
C LEU A 134 -0.64 -14.97 -0.49
N CYS A 135 -0.29 -15.48 -1.67
CA CYS A 135 -0.16 -16.92 -1.90
C CYS A 135 0.95 -17.55 -1.04
N ASN A 136 2.03 -16.82 -0.77
CA ASN A 136 3.12 -17.29 0.08
C ASN A 136 2.76 -17.24 1.57
N LEU A 137 1.78 -16.42 1.97
CA LEU A 137 1.37 -16.25 3.37
C LEU A 137 0.19 -17.15 3.75
N ASN A 138 -0.67 -17.53 2.80
CA ASN A 138 -1.85 -18.34 3.05
C ASN A 138 -2.11 -19.35 1.91
N GLU A 139 -2.09 -20.65 2.25
CA GLU A 139 -2.38 -21.75 1.31
C GLU A 139 -3.86 -21.72 0.84
N GLU A 140 -4.80 -21.27 1.66
CA GLU A 140 -6.20 -21.15 1.25
C GLU A 140 -6.39 -20.04 0.21
N ALA A 141 -5.63 -18.94 0.33
CA ALA A 141 -5.63 -17.87 -0.66
C ALA A 141 -5.14 -18.39 -2.02
N LEU A 142 -4.13 -19.26 -2.03
CA LEU A 142 -3.61 -19.90 -3.23
C LEU A 142 -4.70 -20.70 -3.96
N GLU A 143 -5.50 -21.49 -3.24
CA GLU A 143 -6.61 -22.27 -3.80
C GLU A 143 -7.65 -21.36 -4.49
N ILE A 144 -7.97 -20.22 -3.88
CA ILE A 144 -8.92 -19.23 -4.42
C ILE A 144 -8.33 -18.55 -5.66
N PHE A 145 -7.08 -18.08 -5.60
CA PHE A 145 -6.42 -17.43 -6.73
C PHE A 145 -6.25 -18.40 -7.91
N ARG A 146 -5.96 -19.68 -7.66
CA ARG A 146 -5.90 -20.71 -8.70
C ARG A 146 -7.25 -20.86 -9.41
N LYS A 147 -8.37 -20.85 -8.68
CA LYS A 147 -9.71 -20.99 -9.29
C LYS A 147 -10.19 -19.72 -9.99
N LYS A 148 -9.93 -18.54 -9.41
CA LYS A 148 -10.51 -17.26 -9.89
C LYS A 148 -9.59 -16.46 -10.81
N CYS A 149 -8.28 -16.60 -10.70
CA CYS A 149 -7.32 -15.71 -11.35
C CYS A 149 -6.51 -16.35 -12.47
N THR A 150 -6.45 -17.67 -12.58
CA THR A 150 -5.66 -18.34 -13.63
C THR A 150 -6.05 -17.87 -15.03
N GLU A 151 -7.33 -17.77 -15.35
CA GLU A 151 -7.79 -17.28 -16.66
C GLU A 151 -7.44 -15.80 -16.88
N VAL A 152 -7.61 -14.97 -15.85
CA VAL A 152 -7.29 -13.53 -15.91
C VAL A 152 -5.79 -13.33 -16.13
N LEU A 153 -4.95 -14.03 -15.37
CA LEU A 153 -3.49 -14.00 -15.50
C LEU A 153 -3.04 -14.46 -16.89
N VAL A 154 -3.59 -15.58 -17.39
CA VAL A 154 -3.28 -16.07 -18.75
C VAL A 154 -3.68 -15.03 -19.80
N LYS A 155 -4.83 -14.36 -19.63
CA LYS A 155 -5.26 -13.30 -20.54
C LYS A 155 -4.32 -12.09 -20.49
N VAL A 156 -3.98 -11.60 -19.30
CA VAL A 156 -3.04 -10.48 -19.11
C VAL A 156 -1.67 -10.82 -19.71
N LEU A 157 -1.16 -12.03 -19.50
CA LEU A 157 0.11 -12.48 -20.08
C LEU A 157 0.05 -12.55 -21.60
N LYS A 158 -1.05 -13.07 -22.17
CA LYS A 158 -1.27 -13.06 -23.63
C LYS A 158 -1.34 -11.64 -24.18
N ASP A 159 -2.04 -10.74 -23.51
CA ASP A 159 -2.16 -9.34 -23.93
C ASP A 159 -0.79 -8.64 -23.89
N VAL A 160 0.03 -8.88 -22.85
CA VAL A 160 1.40 -8.33 -22.75
C VAL A 160 2.32 -8.91 -23.82
N VAL A 161 2.23 -10.22 -24.12
CA VAL A 161 3.05 -10.85 -25.16
C VAL A 161 2.68 -10.36 -26.57
N ASN A 162 1.37 -10.19 -26.83
CA ASN A 162 0.88 -9.83 -28.17
C ASN A 162 0.85 -8.32 -28.41
N ASN A 163 0.88 -7.50 -27.36
CA ASN A 163 0.96 -6.04 -27.45
C ASN A 163 2.16 -5.49 -26.68
N PRO A 164 3.39 -5.68 -27.20
CA PRO A 164 4.61 -5.21 -26.54
C PRO A 164 4.78 -3.69 -26.58
N TYR A 165 3.95 -2.96 -27.34
CA TYR A 165 4.13 -1.52 -27.58
C TYR A 165 3.12 -0.68 -26.80
N ALA A 166 3.50 -0.34 -25.58
CA ALA A 166 2.97 0.81 -24.85
C ALA A 166 4.15 1.72 -24.48
N PRO A 167 4.30 2.90 -25.12
CA PRO A 167 5.48 3.76 -24.96
C PRO A 167 5.68 4.26 -23.52
N GLU A 168 4.65 4.20 -22.69
CA GLU A 168 4.70 4.54 -21.27
C GLU A 168 5.30 3.43 -20.36
N TYR A 169 5.56 2.23 -20.89
CA TYR A 169 6.14 1.08 -20.17
C TYR A 169 7.38 0.50 -20.85
N ASP A 170 7.91 1.18 -21.87
CA ASP A 170 9.17 0.80 -22.52
C ASP A 170 10.34 1.02 -21.54
N VAL A 171 10.96 -0.08 -21.11
CA VAL A 171 12.19 -0.06 -20.30
C VAL A 171 13.42 -0.30 -21.19
N SER A 172 13.24 -0.43 -22.50
CA SER A 172 14.29 -0.70 -23.47
C SER A 172 14.11 0.16 -24.70
N GLY A 173 14.64 1.38 -24.64
CA GLY A 173 14.99 2.11 -25.85
C GLY A 173 15.87 1.22 -26.74
N GLY A 174 15.28 0.62 -27.76
CA GLY A 174 15.97 -0.18 -28.77
C GLY A 174 15.48 -1.61 -28.88
N ASN A 175 14.60 -1.85 -29.86
CA ASN A 175 15.01 -2.71 -30.95
C ASN A 175 14.30 -2.27 -32.24
N LYS A 176 15.02 -1.46 -33.02
CA LYS A 176 14.77 -1.36 -34.45
C LYS A 176 15.31 -2.65 -35.06
N ASN A 177 14.46 -3.43 -35.71
CA ASN A 177 14.80 -4.22 -36.88
C ASN A 177 13.53 -4.41 -37.70
#